data_AF-A0A7Y8H862-F1
#
_entry.id   AF-A0A7Y8H862-F1
#
_cell.length_a   1.000
_cell.length_b   1.000
_cell.length_c   1.000
_cell.angle_alpha   90.00
_cell.angle_beta   90.00
_cell.angle_gamma   90.00
#
_symmetry.space_group_name_H-M   'P 1'
#
loop_
_entity.id
_entity.type
_entity.pdbx_description
1 polymer ?
#
loop_
_entity_poly.entity_id
_entity_poly.type
_entity_poly.pdbx_seq_one_letter_code
_entity_poly.pdbx_strand_id
1 'polypeptide(L)' 'MHGKINFIDMIDLIGKNVEIYTVDIIYTGKLVEIGEEEVYIESTNGGIVIPTEKIAGIREKKD' A
#
# COMPACT_ATOMS: atom_id res chain seq x y z
N MET A 1 -5.33 -3.94 20.11
CA MET A 1 -5.11 -4.94 19.05
C MET A 1 -4.28 -4.26 17.97
N HIS A 2 -2.95 -4.35 18.02
CA HIS A 2 -2.11 -3.88 16.91
C HIS A 2 -2.03 -5.03 15.91
N GLY A 3 -2.90 -5.00 14.90
CA GLY A 3 -2.86 -5.94 13.80
C GLY A 3 -1.53 -5.74 13.08
N LYS A 4 -0.60 -6.68 13.24
CA LYS A 4 0.54 -6.77 12.33
C LYS A 4 -0.05 -7.00 10.94
N ILE A 5 0.23 -6.10 10.01
CA ILE A 5 -0.11 -6.32 8.61
C ILE A 5 0.70 -7.55 8.18
N ASN A 6 0.05 -8.66 7.83
CA ASN A 6 0.80 -9.81 7.37
C ASN A 6 1.25 -9.53 5.94
N PHE A 7 2.56 -9.67 5.69
CA PHE A 7 3.14 -9.50 4.36
C PHE A 7 2.49 -10.39 3.30
N ILE A 8 2.02 -11.58 3.68
CA ILE A 8 1.34 -12.53 2.79
C ILE A 8 0.03 -11.94 2.26
N ASP A 9 -0.73 -11.23 3.11
CA ASP A 9 -1.97 -10.56 2.70
C ASP A 9 -1.69 -9.40 1.74
N MET A 10 -0.52 -8.76 1.85
CA MET A 10 -0.14 -7.64 0.96
C MET A 10 0.24 -8.11 -0.45
N ILE A 11 0.89 -9.28 -0.58
CA ILE A 11 1.29 -9.81 -1.89
C ILE A 11 0.06 -10.07 -2.78
N ASP A 12 -1.07 -10.50 -2.21
CA ASP A 12 -2.34 -10.69 -2.95
C ASP A 12 -2.91 -9.38 -3.51
N LEU A 13 -2.47 -8.24 -2.98
CA LEU A 13 -2.90 -6.92 -3.44
C LEU A 13 -2.09 -6.42 -4.65
N ILE A 14 -0.97 -7.06 -5.02
CA ILE A 14 -0.18 -6.66 -6.18
C ILE A 14 -1.05 -6.74 -7.45
N GLY A 15 -1.04 -5.65 -8.22
CA GLY A 15 -1.84 -5.46 -9.41
C GLY A 15 -3.25 -4.91 -9.16
N LYS A 16 -3.71 -4.84 -7.91
CA LYS A 16 -5.03 -4.29 -7.54
C LYS A 16 -4.94 -2.81 -7.19
N ASN A 17 -6.07 -2.11 -7.30
CA ASN A 17 -6.18 -0.76 -6.73
C ASN A 17 -6.27 -0.88 -5.21
N VAL A 18 -5.44 -0.10 -4.51
CA VAL A 18 -5.33 -0.14 -3.05
C VAL A 18 -5.46 1.26 -2.45
N GLU A 19 -5.88 1.28 -1.19
CA GLU A 19 -5.74 2.42 -0.28
C GLU A 19 -4.63 2.09 0.73
N ILE A 20 -3.60 2.94 0.77
CA ILE A 20 -2.51 2.84 1.76
C ILE A 20 -2.70 3.95 2.78
N TYR A 21 -2.91 3.55 4.02
CA TYR A 21 -3.07 4.43 5.17
C TYR A 21 -1.71 4.71 5.77
N THR A 22 -1.32 5.97 5.77
CA THR A 22 -0.18 6.45 6.58
C THR A 22 -0.68 7.30 7.74
N VAL A 23 0.22 7.74 8.61
CA VAL A 23 -0.12 8.60 9.76
C VAL A 23 -0.77 9.90 9.31
N ASP A 24 -0.29 10.49 8.20
CA ASP A 24 -0.71 11.81 7.76
C ASP A 24 -1.74 11.78 6.63
N ILE A 25 -1.57 10.88 5.66
CA ILE A 25 -2.39 10.86 4.43
C ILE A 25 -2.73 9.45 3.94
N ILE A 26 -3.76 9.37 3.11
CA ILE A 26 -4.16 8.14 2.41
C ILE A 26 -3.69 8.25 0.97
N TYR A 27 -2.88 7.28 0.54
CA TYR A 27 -2.48 7.15 -0.85
C TYR A 27 -3.39 6.18 -1.57
N THR A 28 -3.68 6.46 -2.84
CA THR A 28 -4.52 5.62 -3.68
C THR A 28 -3.86 5.38 -5.03
N GLY A 29 -3.85 4.13 -5.46
CA GLY A 29 -3.26 3.73 -6.72
C GLY A 29 -3.23 2.22 -6.88
N LYS A 30 -2.75 1.76 -8.02
CA LYS A 30 -2.51 0.35 -8.30
C LYS A 30 -1.23 -0.09 -7.61
N LEU A 31 -1.29 -1.11 -6.76
CA LEU A 31 -0.09 -1.67 -6.17
C LEU A 31 0.74 -2.38 -7.24
N VAL A 32 2.01 -2.02 -7.37
CA VAL A 32 2.89 -2.58 -8.40
C VAL A 32 3.96 -3.46 -7.76
N GLU A 33 4.55 -3.02 -6.66
CA GLU A 33 5.63 -3.76 -5.99
C GLU A 33 5.57 -3.56 -4.46
N ILE A 34 5.97 -4.60 -3.73
CA ILE A 34 6.19 -4.56 -2.29
C ILE A 34 7.62 -5.02 -2.04
N GLY A 35 8.43 -4.11 -1.52
CA GLY A 35 9.75 -4.40 -0.96
C GLY A 35 9.70 -4.51 0.56
N GLU A 36 10.87 -4.79 1.15
CA GLU A 36 11.01 -4.84 2.61
C GLU A 36 10.94 -3.43 3.24
N GLU A 37 11.53 -2.44 2.56
CA GLU A 37 11.65 -1.06 3.06
C GLU A 37 10.60 -0.11 2.46
N GLU A 38 10.07 -0.43 1.28
CA GLU A 38 9.18 0.45 0.53
C GLU A 38 8.11 -0.30 -0.26
N VAL A 39 7.00 0.40 -0.52
CA VAL A 39 5.89 -0.05 -1.37
C VAL A 39 5.73 0.93 -2.52
N TYR A 40 5.59 0.41 -3.73
CA TYR A 40 5.39 1.20 -4.94
C TYR A 40 3.97 1.04 -5.46
N ILE A 41 3.28 2.17 -5.65
CA ILE A 41 1.98 2.24 -6.30
C ILE A 41 2.01 3.15 -7.52
N GLU A 42 1.24 2.81 -8.53
CA GLU A 42 1.00 3.65 -9.69
C GLU A 42 -0.33 4.41 -9.51
N SER A 43 -0.25 5.74 -9.50
CA SER A 43 -1.41 6.63 -9.42
C SER A 43 -1.59 7.37 -10.74
N THR A 44 -2.72 8.08 -10.90
CA THR A 44 -3.05 8.83 -12.12
C THR A 44 -2.00 9.90 -12.47
N ASN A 45 -1.29 10.40 -11.45
CA ASN A 45 -0.27 11.44 -11.60
C ASN A 45 1.16 10.86 -11.68
N GLY A 46 1.32 9.53 -11.71
CA GLY A 46 2.61 8.85 -11.74
C GLY A 46 2.83 7.88 -10.58
N GLY A 47 4.04 7.35 -10.51
CA GLY A 47 4.49 6.42 -9.49
C GLY A 47 4.72 7.08 -8.13
N ILE A 48 4.29 6.41 -7.06
CA ILE A 48 4.44 6.85 -5.67
C ILE A 48 5.16 5.75 -4.90
N VAL A 49 6.24 6.13 -4.22
CA VAL A 49 7.03 5.27 -3.32
C VAL A 49 6.70 5.63 -1.88
N ILE A 50 6.33 4.64 -1.07
CA ILE A 50 5.90 4.81 0.31
C ILE A 50 6.74 3.91 1.23
N PRO A 51 7.51 4.45 2.18
CA PRO A 51 8.27 3.65 3.14
C PRO A 51 7.35 2.76 4.00
N THR A 52 7.71 1.49 4.18
CA THR A 52 6.90 0.52 4.95
C THR A 52 6.71 0.95 6.41
N GLU A 53 7.68 1.65 6.99
CA GLU A 53 7.60 2.24 8.34
C GLU A 53 6.46 3.25 8.50
N LYS A 54 6.03 3.89 7.41
CA LYS A 54 4.95 4.88 7.42
C LYS A 54 3.57 4.26 7.19
N ILE A 55 3.51 2.99 6.81
CA ILE A 55 2.27 2.30 6.46
C ILE A 55 1.62 1.78 7.74
N ALA A 56 0.50 2.40 8.10
CA ALA A 56 -0.37 1.94 9.18
C ALA A 56 -1.34 0.84 8.71
N GLY A 57 -1.64 0.77 7.41
CA GLY A 57 -2.56 -0.20 6.83
C GLY A 57 -2.55 -0.15 5.31
N ILE A 58 -2.90 -1.28 4.68
CA ILE A 58 -3.17 -1.35 3.25
C ILE A 58 -4.41 -2.23 3.04
N ARG A 59 -5.28 -1.83 2.10
CA ARG A 59 -6.41 -2.66 1.69
C ARG A 59 -6.74 -2.45 0.22
N GLU A 60 -7.39 -3.44 -0.38
CA GLU A 60 -7.99 -3.29 -1.71
C GLU A 60 -9.06 -2.20 -1.68
N LYS A 61 -8.96 -1.26 -2.63
CA LYS A 61 -10.01 -0.29 -2.88
C LYS A 61 -11.11 -0.97 -3.69
N LYS A 62 -12.20 -1.32 -3.01
CA LYS A 62 -13.43 -1.76 -3.66
C LYS A 62 -14.24 -0.52 -4.05
N ASP A 63 -14.66 -0.47 -5.30
CA ASP A 63 -15.61 0.54 -5.80
C ASP A 63 -17.01 0.30 -5.18
#